data_AF-A0A8X7BR07-F1
#
_entry.id   AF-A0A8X7BR07-F1
#
_cell.length_a   1.000
_cell.length_b   1.000
_cell.length_c   1.000
_cell.angle_alpha   90.00
_cell.angle_beta   90.00
_cell.angle_gamma   90.00
#
_symmetry.space_group_name_H-M   'P 1'
#
loop_
_entity.id
_entity.type
_entity.pdbx_description
1 polymer ?
#
loop_
_entity_poly.entity_id
_entity_poly.type
_entity_poly.pdbx_seq_one_letter_code
_entity_poly.pdbx_strand_id
1 'polypeptide(L)'
;MPFVRGKLTGEYFKLYTDTFEQQRSLIHLLEELDYEFHVIPSKADRPIKVVIKGLPRDTPIINIQAELLELGFTVERVSQLIGRITKQPLSTFSYSYPPPQSL
;
A
#
# COMPACT_ATOMS: atom_id res chain seq x y z
N MET A 1 6.25 -30.94 6.48
CA MET A 1 5.62 -29.90 7.31
C MET A 1 6.24 -28.57 6.93
N PRO A 2 5.59 -27.74 6.08
CA PRO A 2 6.17 -26.47 5.71
C PRO A 2 6.18 -25.54 6.92
N PHE A 3 7.30 -24.85 7.14
CA PHE A 3 7.53 -23.98 8.28
C PHE A 3 6.68 -22.72 8.16
N VAL A 4 5.43 -22.77 8.61
CA VAL A 4 4.61 -21.57 8.76
C VAL A 4 5.00 -20.90 10.07
N ARG A 5 5.56 -19.68 9.98
CA ARG A 5 5.87 -18.89 11.18
C ARG A 5 4.59 -18.22 11.67
N GLY A 6 4.23 -18.42 12.94
CA GLY A 6 3.07 -17.82 13.57
C GLY A 6 3.46 -16.69 14.54
N LYS A 7 2.71 -15.59 14.55
CA LYS A 7 2.86 -14.51 15.52
C LYS A 7 1.51 -13.95 15.95
N LEU A 8 1.22 -13.98 17.24
CA LEU A 8 0.07 -13.29 17.82
C LEU A 8 0.28 -11.76 17.74
N THR A 9 -0.69 -11.04 17.20
CA THR A 9 -0.65 -9.57 17.07
C THR A 9 -2.03 -8.99 17.36
N GLY A 10 -2.23 -8.51 18.59
CA GLY A 10 -3.54 -8.08 19.07
C GLY A 10 -4.51 -9.25 19.10
N GLU A 11 -5.68 -9.08 18.50
CA GLU A 11 -6.73 -10.12 18.40
C GLU A 11 -6.48 -11.10 17.24
N TYR A 12 -5.44 -10.88 16.42
CA TYR A 12 -5.18 -11.69 15.23
C TYR A 12 -3.96 -12.61 15.41
N PHE A 13 -4.05 -13.81 14.86
CA PHE A 13 -2.90 -14.71 14.69
C PHE A 13 -2.36 -14.59 13.26
N LYS A 14 -1.18 -13.96 13.10
CA LYS A 14 -0.56 -13.77 11.78
C LYS A 14 0.28 -14.97 11.42
N LEU A 15 0.00 -15.52 10.24
CA LEU A 15 0.74 -16.61 9.65
C LEU A 15 1.60 -16.07 8.51
N TYR A 16 2.85 -16.52 8.44
CA TYR A 16 3.80 -16.14 7.42
C TYR A 16 4.25 -17.38 6.64
N THR A 17 4.18 -17.27 5.32
CA THR A 17 4.64 -18.27 4.36
C THR A 17 5.76 -17.68 3.53
N ASP A 18 6.76 -18.48 3.19
CA ASP A 18 7.92 -18.00 2.42
C ASP A 18 7.72 -18.20 0.91
N THR A 19 6.80 -19.09 0.50
CA THR A 19 6.48 -19.35 -0.92
C THR A 19 4.99 -19.28 -1.22
N PHE A 20 4.64 -19.03 -2.49
CA PHE A 20 3.25 -19.03 -2.97
C PHE A 20 2.55 -20.38 -2.78
N GLU A 21 3.27 -21.50 -2.97
CA GLU A 21 2.72 -22.84 -2.76
C GLU A 21 2.32 -23.06 -1.30
N GLN A 22 3.16 -22.61 -0.35
CA GLN A 22 2.85 -22.69 1.08
C GLN A 22 1.65 -21.83 1.43
N GLN A 23 1.55 -20.63 0.86
CA GLN A 23 0.40 -19.75 1.04
C GLN A 23 -0.90 -20.43 0.57
N ARG A 24 -0.88 -21.04 -0.63
CA ARG A 24 -2.05 -21.72 -1.19
C ARG A 24 -2.47 -22.92 -0.36
N SER A 25 -1.53 -23.76 0.05
CA SER A 25 -1.80 -24.90 0.94
C SER A 25 -2.36 -24.45 2.29
N LEU A 26 -1.87 -23.34 2.83
CA LEU A 26 -2.37 -22.78 4.08
C LEU A 26 -3.79 -22.23 3.95
N ILE A 27 -4.10 -21.54 2.86
CA ILE A 27 -5.46 -21.06 2.55
C ILE A 27 -6.42 -22.25 2.49
N HIS A 28 -6.09 -23.29 1.72
CA HIS A 28 -6.93 -24.49 1.63
C HIS A 28 -7.14 -25.18 2.97
N LEU A 29 -6.11 -25.26 3.81
CA LEU A 29 -6.23 -25.81 5.17
C LEU A 29 -7.17 -24.99 6.04
N LEU A 30 -7.09 -23.66 5.98
CA LEU A 30 -7.96 -22.77 6.76
C LEU A 30 -9.41 -22.82 6.28
N GLU A 31 -9.62 -22.96 4.97
CA GLU A 31 -10.93 -23.20 4.37
C GLU A 31 -11.53 -24.55 4.80
N GLU A 32 -10.73 -25.63 4.78
CA GLU A 32 -11.17 -26.97 5.21
C GLU A 32 -11.56 -27.01 6.69
N LEU A 33 -10.88 -26.23 7.51
CA LEU A 33 -11.15 -26.11 8.94
C LEU A 33 -12.25 -25.09 9.29
N ASP A 34 -12.84 -24.43 8.29
CA ASP A 34 -13.89 -23.41 8.44
C ASP A 34 -13.49 -22.25 9.36
N TYR A 35 -12.24 -21.79 9.26
CA TYR A 35 -11.76 -20.62 10.00
C TYR A 35 -11.94 -19.33 9.20
N GLU A 36 -12.28 -18.23 9.88
CA GLU A 36 -12.25 -16.90 9.28
C GLU A 36 -10.81 -16.39 9.17
N PHE A 37 -10.39 -16.00 7.97
CA PHE A 37 -9.06 -15.45 7.72
C PHE A 37 -9.07 -14.34 6.67
N HIS A 38 -7.98 -13.55 6.66
CA HIS A 38 -7.72 -12.56 5.64
C HIS A 38 -6.31 -12.74 5.07
N VAL A 39 -6.22 -12.76 3.74
CA VAL A 39 -4.94 -12.81 3.04
C VAL A 39 -4.39 -11.39 2.90
N ILE A 40 -3.22 -11.15 3.49
CA ILE A 40 -2.53 -9.87 3.34
C ILE A 40 -1.66 -9.95 2.08
N PRO A 41 -1.91 -9.12 1.05
CA PRO A 41 -1.11 -9.14 -0.17
C PRO A 41 0.34 -8.77 0.11
N SER A 42 1.23 -9.28 -0.76
CA SER A 42 2.66 -9.00 -0.68
C SER A 42 2.91 -7.49 -0.69
N LYS A 43 4.02 -7.07 -0.06
CA LYS A 43 4.44 -5.67 -0.13
C LYS A 43 4.78 -5.23 -1.56
N ALA A 44 5.13 -6.17 -2.44
CA ALA A 44 5.43 -5.91 -3.84
C ALA A 44 4.22 -5.43 -4.65
N ASP A 45 3.00 -5.83 -4.25
CA ASP A 45 1.77 -5.50 -4.97
C ASP A 45 1.16 -4.16 -4.52
N ARG A 46 1.78 -3.48 -3.54
CA ARG A 46 1.25 -2.22 -3.00
C ARG A 46 1.68 -1.05 -3.89
N PRO A 47 0.77 -0.13 -4.25
CA PRO A 47 1.15 1.09 -4.95
C PRO A 47 2.17 1.88 -4.13
N ILE A 48 3.18 2.39 -4.81
CA ILE A 48 4.24 3.20 -4.19
C ILE A 48 3.66 4.58 -3.93
N LYS A 49 3.71 5.02 -2.67
CA LYS A 49 3.28 6.38 -2.31
C LYS A 49 4.47 7.33 -2.36
N VAL A 50 4.49 8.19 -3.37
CA VAL A 50 5.52 9.22 -3.52
C VAL A 50 5.09 10.48 -2.75
N VAL A 51 6.03 11.10 -2.04
CA VAL A 51 5.79 12.29 -1.23
C VAL A 51 6.60 13.45 -1.78
N ILE A 52 5.92 14.52 -2.17
CA ILE A 52 6.50 15.75 -2.69
C ILE A 52 6.45 16.80 -1.58
N LYS A 53 7.61 17.29 -1.13
CA LYS A 53 7.72 18.31 -0.08
C LYS A 53 8.17 19.64 -0.69
N GLY A 54 7.79 20.74 -0.04
CA GLY A 54 8.27 22.08 -0.39
C GLY A 54 7.43 22.82 -1.41
N LEU A 55 6.27 22.29 -1.80
CA LEU A 55 5.32 22.99 -2.66
C LEU A 55 4.47 23.98 -1.84
N PRO A 56 4.09 25.15 -2.40
CA PRO A 56 3.14 26.06 -1.78
C PRO A 56 1.83 25.35 -1.38
N ARG A 57 1.23 25.79 -0.28
CA ARG A 57 0.02 25.13 0.28
C ARG A 57 -1.22 25.37 -0.56
N ASP A 58 -1.21 26.47 -1.29
CA ASP A 58 -2.22 26.98 -2.21
C ASP A 58 -2.08 26.40 -3.63
N THR A 59 -1.05 25.59 -3.90
CA THR A 59 -0.89 24.92 -5.19
C THR A 59 -2.10 24.03 -5.49
N PRO A 60 -2.80 24.25 -6.61
CA PRO A 60 -3.92 23.40 -7.02
C PRO A 60 -3.45 21.98 -7.31
N ILE A 61 -4.16 20.98 -6.77
CA ILE A 61 -3.88 19.56 -7.00
C ILE A 61 -3.90 19.21 -8.49
N ILE A 62 -4.76 19.88 -9.26
CA ILE A 62 -4.91 19.70 -10.71
C ILE A 62 -3.61 20.03 -11.45
N ASN A 63 -2.91 21.10 -11.04
CA ASN A 63 -1.65 21.50 -11.67
C ASN A 63 -0.56 20.46 -11.40
N ILE A 64 -0.48 19.97 -10.16
CA ILE A 64 0.47 18.92 -9.78
C ILE A 64 0.21 17.65 -10.59
N GLN A 65 -1.06 17.27 -10.75
CA GLN A 65 -1.42 16.09 -11.54
C GLN A 65 -1.06 16.28 -13.03
N ALA A 66 -1.32 17.45 -13.61
CA ALA A 66 -0.98 17.75 -14.99
C ALA A 66 0.53 17.69 -15.24
N GLU A 67 1.34 18.32 -14.40
CA GLU A 67 2.81 18.29 -14.53
C GLU A 67 3.38 16.88 -14.37
N LEU A 68 2.87 16.09 -13.42
CA LEU A 68 3.30 14.70 -13.26
C LEU A 68 2.98 13.86 -14.51
N LEU A 69 1.83 14.07 -15.14
CA LEU A 69 1.47 13.40 -16.39
C LEU A 69 2.36 13.86 -17.56
N GLU A 70 2.68 15.16 -17.64
CA GLU A 70 3.58 15.72 -18.66
C GLU A 70 5.01 15.17 -18.54
N LEU A 71 5.48 14.93 -17.31
CA LEU A 71 6.76 14.27 -17.04
C LEU A 71 6.75 12.76 -17.32
N GLY A 72 5.61 12.19 -17.73
CA GLY A 72 5.47 10.78 -18.08
C GLY A 72 5.20 9.84 -16.89
N PHE A 73 4.82 10.37 -15.72
CA PHE A 73 4.44 9.55 -14.58
C PHE A 73 2.98 9.13 -14.66
N THR A 74 2.70 7.88 -14.29
CA THR A 74 1.33 7.41 -14.06
C THR A 74 0.85 7.84 -12.68
N VAL A 75 -0.21 8.64 -12.65
CA VAL A 75 -0.78 9.19 -11.41
C VAL A 75 -2.20 8.67 -11.22
N GLU A 76 -2.40 7.85 -10.18
CA GLU A 76 -3.74 7.37 -9.84
C GLU A 76 -4.52 8.41 -9.02
N ARG A 77 -3.85 8.98 -8.01
CA ARG A 77 -4.46 9.96 -7.11
C ARG A 77 -3.39 10.88 -6.54
N VAL A 78 -3.65 12.18 -6.56
CA VAL A 78 -2.86 13.19 -5.83
C VAL A 78 -3.66 13.68 -4.62
N SER A 79 -2.99 13.90 -3.49
CA SER A 79 -3.61 14.43 -2.27
C SER A 79 -2.64 15.31 -1.51
N GLN A 80 -3.15 16.42 -0.97
CA GLN A 80 -2.41 17.25 -0.02
C GLN A 80 -2.45 16.61 1.36
N LEU A 81 -1.30 16.55 2.04
CA LEU A 81 -1.23 16.03 3.40
C LEU A 81 -1.74 17.08 4.39
N ILE A 82 -2.41 16.61 5.43
CA ILE A 82 -2.90 17.45 6.52
C ILE A 82 -2.08 17.21 7.79
N GLY A 83 -1.82 18.29 8.53
CA GLY A 83 -1.17 18.21 9.83
C GLY A 83 -2.02 17.38 10.80
N ARG A 84 -1.41 16.38 11.45
CA ARG A 84 -2.15 15.45 12.33
C ARG A 84 -2.86 16.18 13.48
N ILE A 85 -2.18 17.17 14.07
CA ILE A 85 -2.66 17.97 15.21
C ILE A 85 -3.46 19.18 14.71
N THR A 86 -2.88 20.01 13.85
CA THR A 86 -3.47 21.28 13.41
C THR A 86 -4.65 21.12 12.46
N LYS A 87 -4.77 19.96 11.79
CA LYS A 87 -5.70 19.70 10.68
C LYS A 87 -5.57 20.68 9.50
N GLN A 88 -4.48 21.45 9.46
CA GLN A 88 -4.20 22.40 8.39
C GLN A 88 -3.48 21.73 7.22
N PRO A 89 -3.70 22.17 5.98
CA PRO A 89 -2.95 21.69 4.82
C PRO A 89 -1.45 21.95 4.98
N LEU A 90 -0.64 20.95 4.64
CA LEU A 90 0.82 21.03 4.63
C LEU A 90 1.32 21.42 3.24
N SER A 91 2.54 21.94 3.18
CA SER A 91 3.32 22.13 1.94
C SER A 91 3.85 20.79 1.41
N THR A 92 3.07 19.73 1.59
CA THR A 92 3.44 18.35 1.27
C THR A 92 2.27 17.68 0.58
N PHE A 93 2.55 17.10 -0.58
CA PHE A 93 1.60 16.39 -1.40
C PHE A 93 2.06 14.95 -1.53
N SER A 94 1.12 14.06 -1.84
CA SER A 94 1.43 12.66 -2.11
C SER A 94 0.64 12.16 -3.28
N TYR A 95 1.27 11.32 -4.09
CA TYR A 95 0.59 10.62 -5.16
C TYR A 95 0.87 9.11 -5.13
N SER A 96 -0.10 8.35 -5.61
CA SER A 96 0.04 6.90 -5.80
C SER A 96 0.63 6.61 -7.17
N TYR A 97 1.76 5.92 -7.19
CA TYR A 97 2.42 5.39 -8.37
C TYR A 97 2.19 3.88 -8.43
N PRO A 98 1.60 3.33 -9.51
CA PRO A 98 1.46 1.89 -9.64
C PRO A 98 2.84 1.24 -9.68
N PRO A 99 3.01 0.02 -9.14
CA PRO A 99 4.29 -0.68 -9.25
C PRO A 99 4.69 -0.79 -10.72
N PRO A 100 5.97 -0.56 -11.08
CA PRO A 100 6.43 -0.73 -12.44
C PRO A 100 6.11 -2.15 -12.89
N GLN A 101 5.34 -2.29 -13.96
CA GLN A 101 5.13 -3.59 -14.59
C GLN A 101 6.51 -4.05 -15.09
N SER A 102 7.01 -5.16 -14.54
CA SER A 102 8.23 -5.81 -15.02
C SER A 102 8.08 -6.02 -16.53
N LEU A 103 8.99 -5.44 -17.32
CA LEU A 103 9.08 -5.65 -18.76
C LEU A 103 9.55 -7.08 -19.07
#